data_AF-A0A7C4D7W1-F1
#
_entry.id   AF-A0A7C4D7W1-F1
#
_cell.length_a   1.000
_cell.length_b   1.000
_cell.length_c   1.000
_cell.angle_alpha   90.00
_cell.angle_beta   90.00
_cell.angle_gamma   90.00
#
_symmetry.space_group_name_H-M   'P 1'
#
loop_
_entity.id
_entity.type
_entity.pdbx_description
1 polymer ?
#
loop_
_entity_poly.entity_id
_entity_poly.type
_entity_poly.pdbx_seq_one_letter_code
_entity_poly.pdbx_strand_id
1 'polypeptide(L)'
;MTDLVLLTDINVLDKLVKIITSNKKKNYVIVSDSDYMKTISRTHIVRSENVKIVVFKKHFMLEEKVVKLLTDVKPDRIIDCDPLNKLIYIKKYISSLKVNKINCVEFINSE
;
A
#
# COMPACT_ATOMS: atom_id res chain seq x y z
N MET A 1 12.38 5.37 7.01
CA MET A 1 10.94 5.69 7.07
C MET A 1 10.25 4.87 6.00
N THR A 2 9.26 4.07 6.39
CA THR A 2 8.56 3.14 5.52
C THR A 2 7.06 3.45 5.53
N ASP A 3 6.53 3.80 4.37
CA ASP A 3 5.10 4.04 4.18
C ASP A 3 4.44 2.75 3.66
N LEU A 4 3.38 2.29 4.32
CA LEU A 4 2.55 1.19 3.84
C LEU A 4 1.39 1.75 3.01
N VAL A 5 1.31 1.36 1.75
CA VAL A 5 0.28 1.82 0.82
C VAL A 5 -0.72 0.69 0.58
N LEU A 6 -1.98 0.91 0.94
CA LEU A 6 -3.07 0.00 0.60
C LEU A 6 -3.63 0.45 -0.75
N LEU A 7 -3.40 -0.30 -1.82
CA LEU A 7 -3.66 0.17 -3.18
C LEU A 7 -4.65 -0.73 -3.91
N THR A 8 -5.86 -0.23 -4.14
CA THR A 8 -6.83 -0.85 -5.08
C THR A 8 -7.52 0.19 -5.97
N ASP A 9 -7.32 1.49 -5.70
CA ASP A 9 -7.78 2.55 -6.58
C ASP A 9 -6.81 2.76 -7.75
N ILE A 10 -7.26 2.36 -8.94
CA ILE A 10 -6.49 2.57 -10.18
C ILE A 10 -6.52 4.02 -10.65
N ASN A 11 -7.50 4.83 -10.22
CA ASN A 11 -7.66 6.21 -10.70
C ASN A 11 -6.53 7.13 -10.19
N VAL A 12 -5.97 6.79 -9.04
CA VAL A 12 -4.87 7.53 -8.41
C VAL A 12 -3.49 6.94 -8.74
N LEU A 13 -3.45 5.79 -9.43
CA LEU A 13 -2.24 5.00 -9.64
C LEU A 13 -1.13 5.83 -10.31
N ASP A 14 -1.42 6.53 -11.41
CA ASP A 14 -0.40 7.28 -12.15
C ASP A 14 0.23 8.40 -11.32
N LYS A 15 -0.59 9.12 -10.52
CA LYS A 15 -0.09 10.17 -9.63
C LYS A 15 0.75 9.58 -8.50
N LEU A 16 0.25 8.51 -7.89
CA LEU A 16 0.93 7.79 -6.81
C LEU A 16 2.28 7.24 -7.27
N VAL A 17 2.35 6.64 -8.47
CA VAL A 17 3.60 6.14 -9.06
C VAL A 17 4.60 7.27 -9.23
N LYS A 18 4.20 8.44 -9.73
CA LYS A 18 5.10 9.59 -9.88
C LYS A 18 5.70 10.04 -8.54
N ILE A 19 4.88 10.11 -7.48
CA ILE A 19 5.34 10.51 -6.14
C ILE A 19 6.30 9.48 -5.55
N ILE A 20 5.93 8.20 -5.60
CA ILE A 20 6.72 7.10 -5.02
C ILE A 20 8.07 6.95 -5.73
N THR A 21 8.06 7.02 -7.06
CA THR A 21 9.28 6.81 -7.86
C THR A 21 10.22 8.02 -7.84
N SER A 22 9.71 9.24 -7.58
CA SER A 22 10.54 10.43 -7.40
C SER A 22 11.16 10.51 -6.00
N ASN A 23 10.49 9.98 -4.98
CA ASN A 23 10.94 10.07 -3.59
C ASN A 23 11.89 8.93 -3.17
N LYS A 24 13.15 9.01 -3.60
CA LYS A 24 14.19 8.00 -3.32
C LYS A 24 14.63 7.89 -1.85
N LYS A 25 14.20 8.80 -0.97
CA LYS A 25 14.58 8.79 0.46
C LYS A 25 13.61 8.01 1.34
N LYS A 26 12.43 7.65 0.82
CA LYS A 26 11.38 6.89 1.52
C LYS A 26 11.27 5.50 0.91
N ASN A 27 11.05 4.51 1.77
CA ASN A 27 10.70 3.17 1.35
C ASN A 27 9.18 3.01 1.34
N TYR A 28 8.66 2.28 0.38
CA TYR A 28 7.23 2.04 0.23
C TYR A 28 6.95 0.55 0.19
N VAL A 29 5.96 0.11 0.95
CA VAL A 29 5.41 -1.24 0.86
C VAL A 29 4.00 -1.13 0.33
N ILE A 30 3.78 -1.58 -0.90
CA ILE A 30 2.49 -1.51 -1.57
C ILE A 30 1.78 -2.84 -1.39
N VAL A 31 0.61 -2.81 -0.76
CA VAL A 31 -0.26 -3.96 -0.59
C VAL A 31 -1.44 -3.80 -1.52
N SER A 32 -1.68 -4.77 -2.39
CA SER A 32 -2.78 -4.72 -3.35
C SER A 32 -3.43 -6.07 -3.53
N ASP A 33 -4.73 -6.10 -3.84
CA ASP A 33 -5.41 -7.33 -4.20
C ASP A 33 -4.94 -7.83 -5.58
N SER A 34 -4.86 -9.15 -5.75
CA SER A 34 -4.39 -9.80 -6.98
C SER A 34 -5.10 -9.34 -8.24
N ASP A 35 -6.37 -8.94 -8.14
CA ASP A 35 -7.15 -8.47 -9.28
C ASP A 35 -6.59 -7.17 -9.87
N TYR A 36 -5.92 -6.36 -9.04
CA TYR A 36 -5.34 -5.07 -9.44
C TYR A 36 -3.87 -5.17 -9.84
N MET A 37 -3.22 -6.30 -9.52
CA MET A 37 -1.80 -6.49 -9.77
C MET A 37 -1.44 -6.44 -11.25
N LYS A 38 -2.31 -6.89 -12.15
CA LYS A 38 -2.07 -6.81 -13.61
C LYS A 38 -1.93 -5.37 -14.09
N THR A 39 -2.67 -4.43 -13.48
CA THR A 39 -2.60 -3.01 -13.80
C THR A 39 -1.35 -2.39 -13.16
N ILE A 40 -1.10 -2.68 -11.88
CA ILE A 40 0.07 -2.16 -11.16
C ILE A 40 1.37 -2.63 -11.81
N SER A 41 1.45 -3.90 -12.22
CA SER A 41 2.65 -4.49 -12.82
C SER A 41 3.06 -3.88 -14.16
N ARG A 42 2.14 -3.17 -14.83
CA ARG A 42 2.42 -2.45 -16.07
C ARG A 42 3.07 -1.08 -15.82
N THR A 43 3.07 -0.60 -14.57
CA THR A 43 3.69 0.68 -14.21
C THR A 43 5.16 0.50 -13.86
N HIS A 44 5.91 1.61 -13.84
CA HIS A 44 7.34 1.59 -13.51
C HIS A 44 7.63 1.33 -12.03
N ILE A 45 6.62 1.39 -11.16
CA ILE A 45 6.77 1.26 -9.70
C ILE A 45 7.34 -0.09 -9.27
N VAL A 46 7.11 -1.14 -10.08
CA VAL A 46 7.62 -2.49 -9.81
C VAL A 46 9.13 -2.62 -9.98
N ARG A 47 9.76 -1.64 -10.65
CA ARG A 47 11.21 -1.62 -10.91
C ARG A 47 11.95 -0.71 -9.94
N SER A 48 11.24 -0.05 -9.03
CA SER A 48 11.80 0.92 -8.11
C SER A 48 12.40 0.21 -6.89
N GLU A 49 13.68 0.48 -6.63
CA GLU A 49 14.43 -0.15 -5.52
C GLU A 49 13.85 0.19 -4.14
N ASN A 50 13.20 1.35 -4.02
CA ASN A 50 12.54 1.79 -2.80
C ASN A 50 11.11 1.24 -2.63
N VAL A 51 10.68 0.31 -3.49
CA VAL A 51 9.31 -0.24 -3.46
C VAL A 51 9.33 -1.75 -3.30
N LYS A 52 8.62 -2.24 -2.29
CA LYS A 52 8.26 -3.65 -2.13
C LYS A 52 6.77 -3.83 -2.39
N ILE A 53 6.39 -4.79 -3.21
CA ILE A 53 4.97 -5.08 -3.49
C ILE A 53 4.56 -6.39 -2.85
N VAL A 54 3.43 -6.36 -2.15
CA VAL A 54 2.82 -7.50 -1.46
C VAL A 54 1.44 -7.73 -2.06
N VAL A 55 1.28 -8.91 -2.66
CA VAL A 55 0.02 -9.29 -3.29
C VAL A 55 -0.88 -9.97 -2.26
N PHE A 56 -2.06 -9.40 -2.07
CA PHE A 56 -3.14 -9.96 -1.28
C PHE A 56 -4.04 -10.80 -2.19
N LYS A 57 -4.36 -12.02 -1.76
CA LYS A 57 -5.36 -12.86 -2.42
C LYS A 57 -6.47 -13.12 -1.42
N LYS A 58 -7.65 -12.53 -1.63
CA LYS A 58 -8.80 -12.55 -0.71
C LYS A 58 -9.17 -13.93 -0.17
N HIS A 59 -8.89 -15.01 -0.91
CA HIS A 59 -9.28 -16.37 -0.56
C HIS A 59 -8.18 -17.18 0.17
N PHE A 60 -6.98 -16.62 0.36
CA PHE A 60 -5.79 -17.41 0.76
C PHE A 60 -4.88 -16.77 1.82
N MET A 61 -5.27 -15.62 2.40
CA MET A 61 -4.50 -15.00 3.46
C MET A 61 -5.13 -15.26 4.84
N LEU A 62 -4.44 -16.08 5.61
CA LEU A 62 -4.65 -16.26 7.05
C LEU A 62 -4.26 -14.97 7.78
N GLU A 63 -4.97 -14.66 8.86
CA GLU A 63 -4.70 -13.56 9.80
C GLU A 63 -3.21 -13.42 10.14
N GLU A 64 -2.52 -14.53 10.37
CA GLU A 64 -1.08 -14.60 10.64
C GLU A 64 -0.23 -13.89 9.57
N LYS A 65 -0.62 -13.94 8.29
CA LYS A 65 0.14 -13.29 7.21
C LYS A 65 0.00 -11.77 7.27
N VAL A 66 -1.16 -11.26 7.68
CA VAL A 66 -1.39 -9.82 7.84
C VAL A 66 -0.62 -9.32 9.05
N VAL A 67 -0.67 -10.04 10.17
CA VAL A 67 0.11 -9.72 11.37
C VAL A 67 1.60 -9.72 11.04
N LYS A 68 2.11 -10.80 10.41
CA LYS A 68 3.50 -10.90 9.98
C LYS A 68 3.92 -9.75 9.07
N LEU A 69 3.09 -9.40 8.07
CA LEU A 69 3.34 -8.25 7.21
C LEU A 69 3.52 -6.96 8.03
N LEU A 70 2.60 -6.66 8.95
CA LEU A 70 2.65 -5.45 9.75
C LEU A 70 3.84 -5.44 10.72
N THR A 71 4.18 -6.59 11.30
CA THR A 71 5.35 -6.76 12.19
C THR A 71 6.69 -6.66 11.45
N ASP A 72 6.76 -7.17 10.22
CA ASP A 72 7.98 -7.12 9.39
C ASP A 72 8.19 -5.70 8.83
N VAL A 73 7.11 -5.05 8.39
CA VAL A 73 7.18 -3.73 7.76
C VAL A 73 7.36 -2.61 8.77
N LYS A 74 6.70 -2.70 9.93
CA LYS A 74 6.64 -1.65 10.97
C LYS A 74 6.43 -0.25 10.36
N PRO A 75 5.28 -0.01 9.69
CA PRO A 75 5.09 1.21 8.93
C PRO A 75 5.04 2.44 9.84
N ASP A 76 5.70 3.52 9.43
CA ASP A 76 5.62 4.83 10.10
C ASP A 76 4.30 5.53 9.78
N ARG A 77 3.80 5.30 8.57
CA ARG A 77 2.56 5.89 8.05
C ARG A 77 1.85 4.90 7.13
N ILE A 78 0.53 4.99 7.13
CA ILE A 78 -0.34 4.17 6.29
C ILE A 78 -1.09 5.10 5.33
N ILE A 79 -0.94 4.83 4.03
CA ILE A 79 -1.60 5.56 2.95
C ILE A 79 -2.73 4.68 2.43
N ASP A 80 -3.97 5.10 2.67
CA ASP A 80 -5.17 4.34 2.31
C ASP A 80 -5.69 4.75 0.92
N CYS A 81 -5.28 4.00 -0.12
CA CYS A 81 -5.74 4.07 -1.51
C CYS A 81 -6.69 2.91 -1.86
N ASP A 82 -7.49 2.44 -0.89
CA ASP A 82 -8.47 1.35 -1.07
C ASP A 82 -9.91 1.84 -0.78
N PRO A 83 -10.48 2.74 -1.59
CA PRO A 83 -11.80 3.35 -1.36
C PRO A 83 -12.94 2.32 -1.35
N LEU A 84 -12.76 1.19 -2.06
CA LEU A 84 -13.75 0.12 -2.14
C LEU A 84 -13.60 -0.94 -1.02
N ASN A 85 -12.70 -0.73 -0.06
CA ASN A 85 -12.45 -1.63 1.08
C ASN A 85 -12.19 -3.09 0.66
N LYS A 86 -11.50 -3.31 -0.46
CA LYS A 86 -11.10 -4.65 -0.91
C LYS A 86 -10.08 -5.28 0.05
N LEU A 87 -9.32 -4.45 0.77
CA LEU A 87 -8.34 -4.84 1.78
C LEU A 87 -8.87 -4.70 3.21
N ILE A 88 -10.20 -4.82 3.42
CA ILE A 88 -10.87 -4.61 4.72
C ILE A 88 -10.25 -5.41 5.87
N TYR A 89 -9.77 -6.63 5.61
CA TYR A 89 -9.12 -7.44 6.64
C TYR A 89 -7.87 -6.75 7.16
N ILE A 90 -7.00 -6.27 6.27
CA ILE A 90 -5.78 -5.55 6.66
C ILE A 90 -6.14 -4.26 7.39
N LYS A 91 -7.15 -3.53 6.92
CA LYS A 91 -7.63 -2.30 7.55
C LYS A 91 -8.11 -2.51 8.99
N LYS A 92 -8.75 -3.65 9.28
CA LYS A 92 -9.17 -4.00 10.65
C LYS A 92 -7.97 -4.11 11.60
N TYR A 93 -6.90 -4.80 11.19
CA TYR A 93 -5.68 -4.87 12.01
C TYR A 93 -4.96 -3.53 12.10
N ILE A 94 -4.95 -2.76 11.02
CA ILE A 94 -4.37 -1.41 11.04
C ILE A 94 -5.12 -0.50 12.03
N SER A 95 -6.44 -0.64 12.13
CA SER A 95 -7.23 0.22 13.02
C SER A 95 -6.91 0.03 14.51
N SER A 96 -6.32 -1.11 14.90
CA SER A 96 -5.83 -1.31 16.27
C SER A 96 -4.39 -0.85 16.47
N LEU A 97 -3.68 -0.48 15.40
CA LEU A 97 -2.33 0.08 15.48
C LEU A 97 -2.38 1.59 15.72
N LYS A 98 -1.51 2.08 16.60
CA LYS A 98 -1.27 3.53 16.81
C LYS A 98 -0.34 4.10 15.73
N VAL A 99 -0.71 3.94 14.46
CA VAL A 99 0.06 4.41 13.30
C VAL A 99 -0.71 5.51 12.58
N ASN A 100 0.00 6.55 12.13
CA ASN A 100 -0.63 7.65 11.40
C ASN A 100 -1.23 7.14 10.08
N LYS A 101 -2.51 7.43 9.85
CA LYS A 101 -3.25 7.02 8.66
C LYS A 101 -3.67 8.26 7.88
N ILE A 102 -3.33 8.29 6.59
CA ILE A 102 -3.71 9.36 5.67
C ILE A 102 -4.50 8.79 4.50
N ASN A 103 -5.51 9.52 4.01
CA ASN A 103 -6.21 9.14 2.80
C ASN A 103 -5.28 9.33 1.57
N CYS A 104 -5.40 8.47 0.56
CA CYS A 104 -4.60 8.59 -0.66
C CYS A 104 -4.69 9.96 -1.35
N VAL A 105 -5.90 10.54 -1.40
CA VAL A 105 -6.12 11.83 -2.06
C VAL A 105 -5.43 12.95 -1.28
N GLU A 106 -5.57 12.94 0.05
CA GLU A 106 -4.88 13.88 0.93
C GLU A 106 -3.36 13.75 0.80
N PHE A 107 -2.85 12.51 0.79
CA PHE A 107 -1.43 12.24 0.58
C PHE A 107 -0.93 12.81 -0.74
N ILE A 108 -1.63 12.54 -1.85
CA ILE A 108 -1.25 13.03 -3.19
C ILE A 108 -1.25 14.55 -3.26
N ASN A 109 -2.17 15.21 -2.57
CA ASN A 109 -2.23 16.68 -2.56
C ASN A 109 -1.17 17.32 -1.63
N SER A 110 -0.55 16.53 -0.74
CA SER A 110 0.41 17.01 0.26
C SER A 110 1.88 16.85 -0.12
N GLU A 111 2.18 16.03 -1.14
CA GLU A 111 3.55 15.78 -1.65
C GLU A 111 3.74 16.46 -3.01
#